data_AF-A0A6M0BST0-F1
#
_entry.id   AF-A0A6M0BST0-F1
#
_cell.length_a   1.000
_cell.length_b   1.000
_cell.length_c   1.000
_cell.angle_alpha   90.00
_cell.angle_beta   90.00
_cell.angle_gamma   90.00
#
_symmetry.space_group_name_H-M   'P 1'
#
loop_
_entity.id
_entity.type
_entity.pdbx_description
1 polymer ?
#
loop_
_entity_poly.entity_id
_entity_poly.type
_entity_poly.pdbx_seq_one_letter_code
_entity_poly.pdbx_strand_id
1 'polypeptide(L)'
;LYHLRRGDVTFEELLNSAATESGIYHDDLRRQWWNLQQYPELVAAYQKVVMSSEPVELEQKLAFKLQSLGLVQLHKQGAVPSCDLYRQYFSTYLG
;
A
#
# COMPACT_ATOMS: atom_id res chain seq x y z
N LEU A 1 8.31 7.99 -14.10
CA LEU A 1 8.56 7.91 -12.64
C LEU A 1 9.49 9.05 -12.20
N TYR A 2 9.06 10.31 -12.24
CA TYR A 2 9.96 11.47 -11.98
C TYR A 2 9.35 12.66 -11.22
N HIS A 3 8.15 12.55 -10.64
CA HIS A 3 7.48 13.71 -10.01
C HIS A 3 7.41 13.72 -8.48
N LEU A 4 7.79 12.64 -7.79
CA LEU A 4 7.85 12.62 -6.32
C LEU A 4 9.24 13.03 -5.80
N ARG A 5 9.71 14.22 -6.20
CA ARG A 5 10.94 14.82 -5.65
C ARG A 5 10.80 16.33 -5.38
N ARG A 6 9.63 16.78 -4.94
CA ARG A 6 9.47 18.08 -4.26
C ARG A 6 8.41 17.91 -3.17
N GLY A 7 8.85 18.01 -1.93
CA GLY A 7 8.01 17.90 -0.73
C GLY A 7 7.16 19.15 -0.49
N ASP A 8 6.39 19.57 -1.50
CA ASP A 8 5.51 20.76 -1.43
C ASP A 8 4.01 20.40 -1.53
N VAL A 9 3.65 19.13 -1.34
CA VAL A 9 2.23 18.70 -1.28
C VAL A 9 2.06 17.83 -0.05
N THR A 10 1.22 18.27 0.88
CA THR A 10 0.90 17.48 2.07
C THR A 10 0.00 16.31 1.70
N PHE A 11 0.14 15.19 2.40
CA PHE A 11 -0.58 13.94 2.12
C PHE A 11 -2.11 14.11 2.14
N GLU A 12 -2.64 14.98 3.00
CA GLU A 12 -4.06 15.36 3.04
C GLU A 12 -4.50 16.10 1.78
N GLU A 13 -3.67 16.96 1.20
CA GLU A 13 -3.95 17.64 -0.08
C GLU A 13 -3.88 16.67 -1.25
N LEU A 14 -3.02 15.66 -1.19
CA LEU A 14 -2.93 14.58 -2.18
C LEU A 14 -4.17 13.68 -2.13
N LEU A 15 -4.69 13.37 -0.95
CA LEU A 15 -5.93 12.63 -0.73
C LEU A 15 -7.19 13.45 -1.08
N ASN A 16 -7.19 14.75 -0.76
CA ASN A 16 -8.31 15.65 -1.10
C ASN A 16 -8.34 15.99 -2.60
N SER A 17 -7.19 16.19 -3.25
CA SER A 17 -7.11 16.36 -4.71
C SER A 17 -7.32 15.06 -5.48
N ALA A 18 -7.09 13.91 -4.85
CA ALA A 18 -7.42 12.58 -5.35
C ALA A 18 -8.94 12.37 -5.52
N ALA A 19 -9.78 13.04 -4.72
CA ALA A 19 -11.23 13.04 -4.91
C ALA A 19 -11.67 13.81 -6.17
N THR A 20 -10.77 14.59 -6.78
CA THR A 20 -10.99 15.31 -8.04
C THR A 20 -10.11 14.73 -9.14
N GLU A 21 -10.60 13.66 -9.77
CA GLU A 21 -10.45 13.28 -11.19
C GLU A 21 -9.05 13.33 -11.87
N SER A 22 -7.93 13.52 -11.17
CA SER A 22 -6.62 13.77 -11.82
C SER A 22 -5.40 13.24 -11.07
N GLY A 23 -5.58 12.49 -9.98
CA GLY A 23 -4.46 11.85 -9.29
C GLY A 23 -3.90 10.69 -10.10
N ILE A 24 -2.78 10.87 -10.79
CA ILE A 24 -2.03 9.82 -11.53
C ILE A 24 -1.70 8.54 -10.72
N TYR A 25 -1.93 8.54 -9.41
CA TYR A 25 -1.75 7.40 -8.51
C TYR A 25 -3.08 6.83 -7.95
N HIS A 26 -4.21 7.51 -8.16
CA HIS A 26 -5.51 7.12 -7.61
C HIS A 26 -6.07 5.88 -8.29
N ASP A 27 -6.03 5.83 -9.63
CA ASP A 27 -6.57 4.70 -10.37
C ASP A 27 -5.82 3.41 -10.07
N ASP A 28 -4.51 3.51 -9.91
CA ASP A 28 -3.68 2.39 -9.51
C ASP A 28 -3.98 1.96 -8.07
N LEU A 29 -4.03 2.90 -7.10
CA LEU A 29 -4.37 2.61 -5.71
C LEU A 29 -5.75 1.94 -5.57
N ARG A 30 -6.77 2.49 -6.24
CA ARG A 30 -8.14 1.97 -6.20
C ARG A 30 -8.23 0.59 -6.84
N ARG A 31 -7.50 0.36 -7.94
CA ARG A 31 -7.43 -0.95 -8.59
C ARG A 31 -6.74 -1.97 -7.68
N GLN A 32 -5.64 -1.59 -7.02
CA GLN A 32 -4.96 -2.47 -6.07
C GLN A 32 -5.85 -2.78 -4.86
N TRP A 33 -6.56 -1.77 -4.34
CA TRP A 33 -7.53 -1.97 -3.27
C TRP A 33 -8.65 -2.93 -3.67
N TRP A 34 -9.26 -2.71 -4.83
CA TRP A 34 -10.30 -3.59 -5.35
C TRP A 34 -9.83 -5.03 -5.50
N ASN A 35 -8.61 -5.22 -6.04
CA ASN A 35 -7.99 -6.54 -6.16
C ASN A 35 -7.70 -7.18 -4.80
N LEU A 36 -7.26 -6.40 -3.82
CA LEU A 36 -7.00 -6.87 -2.46
C LEU A 36 -8.29 -7.37 -1.80
N GLN A 37 -9.38 -6.61 -1.94
CA GLN A 37 -10.69 -6.93 -1.34
C GLN A 37 -11.31 -8.25 -1.85
N GLN A 38 -10.90 -8.73 -3.03
CA GLN A 38 -11.36 -10.04 -3.52
C GLN A 38 -10.80 -11.21 -2.71
N TYR A 39 -9.75 -10.99 -1.91
CA TYR A 39 -9.05 -12.04 -1.14
C TYR A 39 -8.92 -11.60 0.33
N PRO A 40 -9.85 -12.00 1.21
CA PRO A 40 -9.82 -11.61 2.63
C PRO A 40 -8.51 -11.96 3.35
N GLU A 41 -7.89 -13.07 2.97
CA GLU A 41 -6.56 -13.47 3.45
C GLU A 41 -5.44 -12.47 3.11
N LEU A 42 -5.48 -11.86 1.91
CA LEU A 42 -4.51 -10.84 1.52
C LEU A 42 -4.77 -9.52 2.25
N VAL A 43 -6.03 -9.18 2.47
CA VAL A 43 -6.42 -8.01 3.27
C VAL A 43 -5.85 -8.13 4.68
N ALA A 44 -6.11 -9.25 5.35
CA ALA A 44 -5.63 -9.48 6.72
C ALA A 44 -4.09 -9.54 6.79
N ALA A 45 -3.43 -10.16 5.80
CA ALA A 45 -1.97 -10.20 5.73
C ALA A 45 -1.39 -8.80 5.51
N TYR A 46 -1.97 -8.02 4.62
CA TYR A 46 -1.47 -6.68 4.30
C TYR A 46 -1.72 -5.69 5.42
N GLN A 47 -2.86 -5.79 6.11
CA GLN A 47 -3.17 -5.03 7.31
C GLN A 47 -2.05 -5.16 8.36
N LYS A 48 -1.59 -6.39 8.64
CA LYS A 48 -0.47 -6.62 9.57
C LYS A 48 0.79 -5.89 9.13
N VAL A 49 1.10 -5.90 7.83
CA VAL A 49 2.30 -5.25 7.27
C VAL A 49 2.22 -3.73 7.41
N VAL A 50 1.07 -3.11 7.12
CA VAL A 50 0.93 -1.65 7.18
C VAL A 50 0.79 -1.12 8.61
N MET A 51 0.24 -1.93 9.54
CA MET A 51 0.14 -1.58 10.96
C MET A 51 1.41 -1.85 11.76
N SER A 52 2.30 -2.72 11.27
CA SER A 52 3.56 -3.04 11.95
C SER A 52 4.67 -2.04 11.59
N SER A 53 5.39 -1.54 12.60
CA SER A 53 6.62 -0.79 12.40
C SER A 53 7.80 -1.67 11.99
N GLU A 54 7.70 -2.98 12.19
CA GLU A 54 8.73 -3.97 11.88
C GLU A 54 8.32 -4.88 10.72
N PRO A 55 9.28 -5.51 10.00
CA PRO A 55 8.99 -6.50 8.98
C PRO A 55 8.11 -7.63 9.53
N VAL A 56 7.05 -7.98 8.80
CA VAL A 56 6.09 -8.99 9.24
C VAL A 56 6.34 -10.29 8.50
N GLU A 57 6.48 -11.39 9.25
CA GLU A 57 6.50 -12.72 8.67
C GLU A 57 5.08 -13.07 8.19
N LEU A 58 4.98 -13.36 6.89
CA LEU A 58 3.75 -13.76 6.24
C LEU A 58 3.91 -15.15 5.63
N GLU A 59 2.79 -15.86 5.48
CA GLU A 59 2.77 -17.08 4.68
C GLU A 59 3.31 -16.79 3.28
N GLN A 60 4.20 -17.67 2.76
CA GLN A 60 4.91 -17.44 1.51
C GLN A 60 3.96 -17.12 0.34
N LYS A 61 2.83 -17.81 0.24
CA LYS A 61 1.82 -17.56 -0.82
C LYS A 61 1.28 -16.14 -0.77
N LEU A 62 0.96 -15.64 0.43
CA LEU A 62 0.44 -14.28 0.64
C LEU A 62 1.55 -13.25 0.39
N ALA A 63 2.75 -13.50 0.89
CA ALA A 63 3.92 -12.66 0.70
C ALA A 63 4.25 -12.45 -0.79
N PHE A 64 4.33 -13.53 -1.56
CA PHE A 64 4.59 -13.48 -3.01
C PHE A 64 3.45 -12.80 -3.76
N LYS A 65 2.20 -13.02 -3.37
CA LYS A 65 1.05 -12.38 -4.01
C LYS A 65 1.05 -10.87 -3.77
N LEU A 66 1.27 -10.42 -2.53
CA LEU A 66 1.39 -9.01 -2.19
C LEU A 66 2.59 -8.34 -2.88
N GLN A 67 3.72 -9.05 -2.99
CA GLN A 67 4.89 -8.56 -3.71
C GLN A 67 4.60 -8.41 -5.21
N SER A 68 3.88 -9.37 -5.80
CA SER A 68 3.48 -9.35 -7.21
C SER A 68 2.49 -8.21 -7.52
N LEU A 69 1.70 -7.79 -6.53
CA LEU A 69 0.84 -6.60 -6.61
C LEU A 69 1.62 -5.29 -6.36
N GLY A 70 2.91 -5.38 -6.02
CA GLY A 70 3.75 -4.22 -5.71
C GLY A 70 3.41 -3.56 -4.38
N LEU A 71 2.67 -4.23 -3.50
CA LEU A 71 2.19 -3.68 -2.22
C LEU A 71 3.22 -3.82 -1.09
N VAL A 72 4.06 -4.84 -1.17
CA VAL A 72 5.12 -5.14 -0.19
C VAL A 72 6.45 -5.39 -0.88
N GLN A 73 7.53 -5.15 -0.14
CA GLN A 73 8.87 -5.65 -0.42
C GLN A 73 9.20 -6.78 0.56
N LEU A 74 9.77 -7.86 0.04
CA LEU A 74 10.21 -9.00 0.86
C LEU A 74 11.69 -8.84 1.19
N HIS A 75 12.00 -8.77 2.48
CA HIS A 75 13.34 -8.78 3.03
C HIS A 75 13.60 -10.09 3.78
N LYS A 76 14.86 -10.32 4.17
CA LYS A 76 15.23 -11.47 5.00
C LYS A 76 14.46 -11.53 6.33
N GLN A 77 14.03 -10.39 6.86
CA GLN A 77 13.28 -10.31 8.12
C GLN A 77 11.76 -10.39 7.93
N GLY A 78 11.23 -10.36 6.70
CA GLY A 78 9.79 -10.38 6.45
C GLY A 78 9.33 -9.37 5.40
N ALA A 79 8.03 -9.20 5.28
CA ALA A 79 7.39 -8.26 4.38
C ALA A 79 7.30 -6.86 5.01
N VAL A 80 7.66 -5.84 4.24
CA VAL A 80 7.47 -4.42 4.57
C VAL A 80 6.64 -3.76 3.47
N PRO A 81 5.90 -2.68 3.74
CA PRO A 81 5.23 -1.93 2.68
C PRO A 81 6.23 -1.45 1.62
N SER A 82 5.84 -1.47 0.34
CA SER A 82 6.72 -1.05 -0.76
C SER A 82 7.01 0.44 -0.77
N CYS A 83 6.16 1.25 -0.14
CA CYS A 83 6.37 2.68 0.07
C CYS A 83 5.53 3.19 1.25
N ASP A 84 5.95 4.33 1.82
CA ASP A 84 5.23 4.99 2.91
C ASP A 84 3.84 5.49 2.49
N LEU A 85 3.66 5.83 1.21
CA LEU A 85 2.36 6.22 0.65
C LEU A 85 1.31 5.11 0.84
N TYR A 86 1.67 3.87 0.50
CA TYR A 86 0.77 2.74 0.67
C TYR A 86 0.54 2.42 2.13
N ARG A 87 1.58 2.48 2.97
CA ARG A 87 1.45 2.31 4.42
C ARG A 87 0.41 3.29 4.97
N GLN A 88 0.56 4.59 4.71
CA GLN A 88 -0.33 5.62 5.23
C GLN A 88 -1.76 5.45 4.70
N TYR A 89 -1.93 5.30 3.39
CA TYR A 89 -3.25 5.11 2.78
C TYR A 89 -3.96 3.89 3.36
N PHE A 90 -3.37 2.70 3.25
CA PHE A 90 -4.03 1.46 3.66
C PHE A 90 -4.14 1.33 5.19
N SER A 91 -3.26 1.97 5.98
CA SER A 91 -3.44 2.01 7.44
C SER A 91 -4.71 2.75 7.87
N THR A 92 -5.14 3.78 7.13
CA THR A 92 -6.39 4.50 7.41
C THR A 92 -7.63 3.70 7.01
N TYR A 93 -7.55 2.87 5.96
CA TYR A 93 -8.67 2.07 5.46
C TYR A 93 -8.78 0.67 6.10
N LEU A 94 -7.67 0.13 6.61
CA LEU A 94 -7.59 -1.20 7.24
C LEU A 94 -7.49 -1.13 8.77
N GLY A 95 -7.34 0.05 9.35
CA GLY A 95 -7.26 0.30 10.79
C GLY A 95 -8.62 0.45 11.45
#